data_AF-M1LPL7-F1
#
_entry.id   AF-M1LPL7-F1
#
_cell.length_a   1.000
_cell.length_b   1.000
_cell.length_c   1.000
_cell.angle_alpha   90.00
_cell.angle_beta   90.00
_cell.angle_gamma   90.00
#
_symmetry.space_group_name_H-M   'P 1'
#
loop_
_entity.id
_entity.type
_entity.pdbx_description
1 polymer ?
#
loop_
_entity_poly.entity_id
_entity_poly.type
_entity_poly.pdbx_seq_one_letter_code
_entity_poly.pdbx_strand_id
1 'polypeptide(L)' 'MYKRIKLNIRFAGNEVVCAKSPANCCKGCANKNNCEEIEVYYNPFAKKDIEECFKNDERNR' A
#
# COMPACT_ATOMS: atom_id res chain seq x y z
N MET A 1 10.15 -8.04 12.97
CA MET A 1 10.92 -6.82 12.66
C MET A 1 10.05 -5.94 11.79
N TYR A 2 9.66 -4.77 12.28
CA TYR A 2 8.85 -3.82 11.52
C TYR A 2 9.63 -3.33 10.30
N LYS A 3 8.97 -3.26 9.14
CA LYS A 3 9.53 -2.64 7.95
C LYS A 3 8.97 -1.23 7.80
N ARG A 4 9.82 -0.32 7.36
CA ARG A 4 9.49 1.08 7.14
C ARG A 4 9.37 1.35 5.65
N ILE A 5 8.32 2.04 5.23
CA ILE A 5 8.11 2.50 3.87
C ILE A 5 7.56 3.92 3.86
N LYS A 6 7.86 4.65 2.79
CA LYS A 6 7.25 5.96 2.51
C LYS A 6 6.14 5.77 1.51
N LEU A 7 4.97 6.32 1.81
CA LEU A 7 3.80 6.26 0.95
C LEU A 7 3.19 7.65 0.83
N ASN A 8 2.59 7.92 -0.32
CA ASN A 8 1.63 9.00 -0.42
C ASN A 8 0.25 8.41 -0.15
N ILE A 9 -0.46 9.00 0.81
CA ILE A 9 -1.74 8.53 1.30
C ILE A 9 -2.78 9.63 1.08
N ARG A 10 -3.90 9.25 0.45
CA ARG A 10 -5.07 10.11 0.31
C ARG A 10 -6.11 9.71 1.33
N PHE A 11 -6.60 10.71 2.06
CA PHE A 11 -7.68 10.55 3.00
C PHE A 11 -9.00 11.10 2.43
N ALA A 12 -10.11 10.52 2.87
CA ALA A 12 -11.43 11.13 2.79
C ALA A 12 -12.05 11.03 4.20
N GLY A 13 -12.08 12.16 4.91
CA GLY A 13 -12.36 12.14 6.33
C GLY A 13 -11.28 11.34 7.08
N ASN A 14 -11.70 10.32 7.84
CA ASN A 14 -10.81 9.48 8.64
C ASN A 14 -10.41 8.18 7.92
N GLU A 15 -10.76 8.01 6.65
CA GLU A 15 -10.52 6.80 5.88
C GLU A 15 -9.43 6.99 4.84
N VAL A 16 -8.59 5.96 4.65
CA VAL A 16 -7.60 5.90 3.58
C VAL A 16 -8.27 5.47 2.29
N VAL A 17 -8.36 6.36 1.32
CA VAL A 17 -8.93 6.08 -0.01
C VAL A 17 -7.87 5.47 -0.94
N CYS A 18 -6.65 5.97 -0.86
CA CYS A 18 -5.53 5.34 -1.57
C CYS A 18 -4.21 5.50 -0.81
N ALA A 19 -3.34 4.51 -0.95
CA ALA A 19 -1.97 4.56 -0.49
C ALA A 19 -1.09 3.96 -1.59
N LYS A 20 -0.20 4.75 -2.16
CA LYS A 20 0.70 4.28 -3.24
C LYS A 20 2.12 4.78 -2.99
N SER A 21 3.07 4.13 -3.68
CA SER A 21 4.45 4.62 -3.72
C SER A 21 4.47 6.11 -4.13
N PRO A 22 5.32 6.95 -3.50
CA PRO A 22 5.41 8.37 -3.84
C PRO A 22 5.62 8.62 -5.33
N ALA A 23 6.34 7.74 -6.03
CA ALA A 23 6.56 7.82 -7.48
C ALA A 23 5.29 7.63 -8.33
N ASN A 24 4.29 6.92 -7.81
CA ASN A 24 3.12 6.45 -8.56
C ASN A 24 1.79 7.04 -8.07
N CYS A 25 1.75 7.61 -6.86
CA CYS A 25 0.48 8.00 -6.23
C CYS A 25 -0.23 9.16 -6.93
N CYS A 26 0.53 10.13 -7.46
CA CYS A 26 -0.02 11.36 -8.02
C CYS A 26 -0.03 11.39 -9.56
N LYS A 27 0.35 10.30 -10.24
CA LYS A 27 0.19 10.20 -11.71
C LYS A 27 -1.30 10.07 -12.03
N GLY A 28 -1.91 11.13 -12.56
CA GLY A 28 -3.33 11.18 -12.91
C GLY A 28 -4.26 11.72 -11.82
N CYS A 29 -3.74 12.20 -10.67
CA CYS A 29 -4.56 12.90 -9.69
C CYS A 29 -4.83 14.33 -10.15
N ALA A 30 -6.11 14.66 -10.38
CA ALA A 30 -6.54 16.02 -10.74
C ALA A 30 -6.18 17.05 -9.66
N ASN A 31 -6.20 16.64 -8.38
CA ASN A 31 -5.79 17.46 -7.24
C ASN A 31 -4.68 16.77 -6.45
N LYS A 32 -3.48 17.36 -6.48
CA LYS A 32 -2.33 16.91 -5.66
C LYS A 32 -2.48 17.24 -4.18
N ASN A 33 -3.37 18.17 -3.83
CA ASN A 33 -3.52 18.72 -2.49
C ASN A 33 -4.16 17.74 -1.47
N ASN A 34 -4.66 16.59 -1.93
CA ASN A 34 -5.32 15.60 -1.07
C ASN A 34 -4.44 14.36 -0.82
N CYS A 35 -3.16 14.39 -1.20
CA CYS A 35 -2.23 13.30 -0.98
C CYS A 35 -1.11 13.77 -0.05
N GLU A 36 -0.96 13.12 1.09
CA GLU A 36 0.06 13.42 2.09
C GLU A 36 1.18 12.38 2.01
N GLU A 37 2.44 12.83 2.02
CA GLU A 37 3.59 11.92 2.14
C GLU A 37 3.75 11.53 3.61
N ILE A 38 3.59 10.24 3.91
CA ILE A 38 3.65 9.70 5.26
C ILE A 38 4.64 8.53 5.30
N GLU A 39 5.43 8.48 6.36
CA GLU A 39 6.29 7.35 6.69
C GLU A 39 5.52 6.37 7.58
N VAL A 40 5.34 5.14 7.11
CA VAL A 40 4.57 4.10 7.81
C VAL A 40 5.44 2.89 8.13
N TYR A 41 5.05 2.19 9.19
CA TYR A 41 5.67 0.96 9.66
C TYR A 41 4.67 -0.16 9.58
N TYR A 42 5.09 -1.33 9.07
CA TYR A 42 4.23 -2.49 8.96
C TYR A 42 4.94 -3.77 9.36
N ASN A 43 4.15 -4.77 9.72
CA ASN A 43 4.63 -6.13 9.94
C ASN A 43 4.59 -6.86 8.59
N PRO A 44 5.73 -7.16 7.96
CA PRO A 44 5.73 -7.96 6.75
C PRO A 44 5.26 -9.38 7.08
N PHE A 45 4.44 -9.96 6.19
CA PHE A 45 4.14 -11.38 6.22
C PHE A 45 5.43 -12.21 6.10
N ALA A 46 5.46 -13.38 6.73
CA ALA A 46 6.56 -14.30 6.51
C ALA A 46 6.52 -14.81 5.07
N LYS A 47 7.69 -15.12 4.51
CA LYS A 47 7.79 -15.67 3.15
C LYS A 47 6.90 -16.90 2.95
N LYS A 48 6.85 -17.77 3.97
CA LYS A 48 6.01 -18.96 3.99
C LYS A 48 4.52 -18.63 3.83
N ASP A 49 4.02 -17.63 4.56
CA ASP A 49 2.60 -17.23 4.51
C ASP A 49 2.23 -16.64 3.14
N ILE A 50 3.15 -15.89 2.54
CA ILE A 50 2.99 -15.34 1.19
C ILE A 50 2.92 -16.48 0.16
N GLU A 51 3.85 -17.44 0.22
CA GLU A 51 3.87 -18.61 -0.68
C GLU A 51 2.61 -19.48 -0.52
N GLU A 52 2.12 -19.65 0.70
CA GLU A 52 0.88 -20.37 0.98
C GLU A 52 -0.35 -19.67 0.36
N CYS A 53 -0.41 -18.34 0.44
CA CYS A 53 -1.47 -17.56 -0.20
C CYS A 53 -1.52 -17.79 -1.71
N PHE A 54 -0.38 -17.83 -2.38
CA PHE A 54 -0.31 -18.08 -3.83
C PHE A 54 -0.63 -19.53 -4.24
N LYS A 55 -0.46 -20.50 -3.33
CA LYS A 55 -0.82 -21.91 -3.60
C LYS A 55 -2.34 -22.14 -3.67
N ASN A 56 -3.12 -21.31 -2.97
CA ASN A 56 -4.58 -21.36 -2.97
C ASN A 56 -5.21 -20.41 -3.99
N ASP A 57 -4.44 -19.88 -4.94
CA ASP A 57 -5.00 -19.09 -6.04
C ASP A 57 -5.76 -20.01 -6.99
N GLU A 58 -7.09 -19.91 -6.99
CA GLU A 58 -8.00 -20.65 -7.87
C GLU A 58 -7.68 -20.46 -9.37
N ARG A 59 -6.92 -19.41 -9.76
CA ARG A 59 -6.45 -19.20 -11.14
C ARG A 59 -5.28 -20.11 -11.55
N ASN A 60 -4.66 -20.80 -10.59
CA ASN A 60 -3.62 -21.80 -10.82
C ASN A 60 -4.17 -23.24 -10.91
N ARG A 61 -5.50 -23.43 -10.80
CA ARG A 61 -6.21 -24.69 -11.07
C ARG A 61 -6.72 -24.72 -12.51
#